data_AF-A0A2D6NE57-F1
#
_entry.id   AF-A0A2D6NE57-F1
#
_cell.length_a   1.000
_cell.length_b   1.000
_cell.length_c   1.000
_cell.angle_alpha   90.00
_cell.angle_beta   90.00
_cell.angle_gamma   90.00
#
_symmetry.space_group_name_H-M   'P 1'
#
loop_
_entity.id
_entity.type
_entity.pdbx_description
1 polymer ?
#
loop_
_entity_poly.entity_id
_entity_poly.type
_entity_poly.pdbx_seq_one_letter_code
_entity_poly.pdbx_strand_id
1 'polypeptide(L)'
;MVLEHLFPEDWLEKKAGYAFLLGVGYSIIAIIIAGILFPSDPALVAVAITSLLILPELYKLFSIEERREDKEKKFSFKELLKNNKDFVKIYLYIALGIFLVYAISALILPSFQVNQLFREQLEMRGVSGGAVFSTPLFLDILINNWWVLLACFVMSLLTGDGAIFLITWNA
;
A
#
# COMPACT_ATOMS: atom_id res chain seq x y z
N MET A 1 -15.05 13.47 -3.09
CA MET A 1 -15.73 12.22 -3.50
C MET A 1 -16.70 11.75 -2.41
N VAL A 2 -17.69 10.89 -2.72
CA VAL A 2 -18.68 10.40 -1.72
C VAL A 2 -18.01 9.66 -0.55
N LEU A 3 -16.95 8.89 -0.83
CA LEU A 3 -16.09 8.24 0.17
C LEU A 3 -15.39 9.22 1.12
N GLU A 4 -15.24 10.48 0.70
CA GLU A 4 -14.53 11.50 1.48
C GLU A 4 -15.31 11.91 2.74
N HIS A 5 -16.61 11.60 2.82
CA HIS A 5 -17.45 11.89 3.98
C HIS A 5 -17.63 10.68 4.92
N LEU A 6 -17.07 9.50 4.58
CA LEU A 6 -17.26 8.29 5.40
C LEU A 6 -16.53 8.37 6.75
N PHE A 7 -15.43 9.12 6.82
CA PHE A 7 -14.62 9.27 8.03
C PHE A 7 -14.31 10.75 8.32
N PRO A 8 -14.50 11.22 9.58
CA PRO A 8 -14.19 12.59 9.97
C PRO A 8 -12.66 12.86 9.95
N GLU A 9 -12.28 14.06 9.50
CA GLU A 9 -10.89 14.49 9.28
C GLU A 9 -10.00 14.35 10.53
N ASP A 10 -10.55 14.56 11.72
CA ASP A 10 -9.83 14.47 13.01
C ASP A 10 -9.45 13.04 13.43
N TRP A 11 -9.97 12.01 12.75
CA TRP A 11 -9.85 10.61 13.18
C TRP A 11 -8.58 9.93 12.66
N LEU A 12 -8.18 10.22 11.42
CA LEU A 12 -6.98 9.66 10.80
C LEU A 12 -5.69 10.21 11.44
N GLU A 13 -5.71 11.48 11.80
CA GLU A 13 -4.52 12.23 12.22
C GLU A 13 -4.02 11.83 13.62
N LYS A 14 -4.92 11.37 14.50
CA LYS A 14 -4.60 11.16 15.93
C LYS A 14 -4.19 9.75 16.33
N LYS A 15 -4.41 8.72 15.51
CA LYS A 15 -3.91 7.35 15.83
C LYS A 15 -3.54 6.57 14.56
N ALA A 16 -2.24 6.35 14.36
CA ALA A 16 -1.70 5.43 13.35
C ALA A 16 -2.36 4.02 13.39
N GLY A 17 -2.92 3.61 14.54
CA GLY A 17 -3.70 2.38 14.65
C GLY A 17 -4.97 2.36 13.78
N TYR A 18 -5.64 3.48 13.55
CA TYR A 18 -6.78 3.53 12.62
C TYR A 18 -6.34 3.32 11.17
N ALA A 19 -5.18 3.85 10.81
CA ALA A 19 -4.60 3.66 9.49
C ALA A 19 -4.31 2.17 9.20
N PHE A 20 -3.84 1.43 10.21
CA PHE A 20 -3.72 -0.03 10.13
C PHE A 20 -5.06 -0.73 9.96
N LEU A 21 -6.07 -0.37 10.76
CA LEU A 21 -7.42 -0.96 10.65
C LEU A 21 -8.07 -0.67 9.29
N LEU A 22 -7.83 0.50 8.70
CA LEU A 22 -8.28 0.82 7.35
C LEU A 22 -7.59 -0.05 6.31
N GLY A 23 -6.26 -0.20 6.40
CA GLY A 23 -5.50 -1.11 5.54
C GLY A 23 -6.04 -2.55 5.62
N VAL A 24 -6.35 -3.03 6.83
CA VAL A 24 -6.96 -4.36 7.05
C VAL A 24 -8.37 -4.44 6.46
N GLY A 25 -9.24 -3.48 6.78
CA GLY A 25 -10.64 -3.52 6.35
C GLY A 25 -10.79 -3.44 4.84
N TYR A 26 -10.08 -2.52 4.20
CA TYR A 26 -10.16 -2.33 2.74
C TYR A 26 -9.55 -3.48 1.96
N SER A 27 -8.46 -4.08 2.44
CA SER A 27 -7.88 -5.27 1.79
C SER A 27 -8.79 -6.50 1.90
N ILE A 28 -9.45 -6.72 3.04
CA ILE A 28 -10.44 -7.81 3.18
C ILE A 28 -11.59 -7.61 2.20
N ILE A 29 -12.16 -6.40 2.15
CA ILE A 29 -13.25 -6.07 1.23
C ILE A 29 -12.81 -6.29 -0.22
N ALA A 30 -11.60 -5.83 -0.57
CA ALA A 30 -11.07 -5.98 -1.91
C ALA A 30 -10.87 -7.45 -2.33
N ILE A 31 -10.31 -8.29 -1.46
CA ILE A 31 -10.11 -9.72 -1.72
C ILE A 31 -11.46 -10.42 -1.95
N ILE A 32 -12.46 -10.13 -1.10
CA ILE A 32 -13.80 -10.72 -1.24
C ILE A 32 -14.45 -10.29 -2.55
N ILE A 33 -14.44 -9.00 -2.87
CA ILE A 33 -15.05 -8.47 -4.09
C ILE A 33 -14.34 -9.02 -5.33
N ALA A 34 -13.01 -9.01 -5.36
CA ALA A 34 -12.23 -9.51 -6.48
C ALA A 34 -12.43 -11.01 -6.69
N GLY A 35 -12.44 -11.79 -5.61
CA GLY A 35 -12.69 -13.24 -5.67
C GLY A 35 -14.07 -13.61 -6.20
N ILE A 36 -15.10 -12.78 -5.96
CA ILE A 36 -16.47 -13.03 -6.44
C ILE A 36 -16.64 -12.55 -7.90
N LEU A 37 -16.18 -11.34 -8.22
CA LEU A 37 -16.47 -10.68 -9.49
C LEU A 37 -15.47 -11.03 -10.61
N PHE A 38 -14.22 -11.36 -10.25
CA PHE A 38 -13.12 -11.55 -11.20
C PHE A 38 -12.36 -12.85 -10.91
N PRO A 39 -13.00 -14.02 -10.98
CA PRO A 39 -12.37 -15.30 -10.64
C PRO A 39 -11.19 -15.67 -11.55
N SER A 40 -11.05 -15.05 -12.72
CA SER A 40 -9.95 -15.30 -13.65
C SER A 40 -8.62 -14.67 -13.22
N ASP A 41 -8.67 -13.49 -12.60
CA ASP A 41 -7.49 -12.78 -12.06
C ASP A 41 -7.88 -11.91 -10.84
N PRO A 42 -8.25 -12.56 -9.73
CA PRO A 42 -8.71 -11.85 -8.53
C PRO A 42 -7.56 -11.17 -7.78
N ALA A 43 -6.31 -11.54 -8.08
CA ALA A 43 -5.09 -11.09 -7.44
C ALA A 43 -4.83 -9.60 -7.66
N LEU A 44 -4.65 -9.27 -8.94
CA LEU A 44 -4.40 -7.92 -9.43
C LEU A 44 -5.61 -7.03 -9.14
N VAL A 45 -6.81 -7.57 -9.36
CA VAL A 45 -8.03 -6.81 -9.11
C VAL A 45 -8.20 -6.48 -7.62
N ALA A 46 -7.85 -7.37 -6.70
CA ALA A 46 -7.86 -7.07 -5.26
C ALA A 46 -6.88 -5.94 -4.92
N VAL A 47 -5.67 -5.95 -5.49
CA VAL A 47 -4.69 -4.87 -5.33
C VAL A 47 -5.23 -3.54 -5.86
N ALA A 48 -5.85 -3.55 -7.05
CA ALA A 48 -6.43 -2.36 -7.67
C ALA A 48 -7.58 -1.78 -6.83
N ILE A 49 -8.50 -2.64 -6.34
CA ILE A 49 -9.61 -2.24 -5.49
C ILE A 49 -9.10 -1.71 -4.15
N THR A 50 -8.11 -2.38 -3.53
CA THR A 50 -7.48 -1.92 -2.28
C THR A 50 -6.91 -0.52 -2.47
N SER A 51 -6.18 -0.29 -3.57
CA SER A 51 -5.60 1.01 -3.91
C SER A 51 -6.68 2.08 -4.08
N LEU A 52 -7.75 1.75 -4.81
CA LEU A 52 -8.86 2.67 -5.08
C LEU A 52 -9.60 3.08 -3.80
N LEU A 53 -9.79 2.15 -2.85
CA LEU A 53 -10.45 2.41 -1.57
C LEU A 53 -9.59 3.27 -0.63
N ILE A 54 -8.27 3.10 -0.68
CA ILE A 54 -7.32 3.85 0.15
C ILE A 54 -7.09 5.26 -0.39
N LEU A 55 -7.10 5.42 -1.72
CA LEU A 55 -6.84 6.68 -2.42
C LEU A 55 -7.55 7.91 -1.83
N PRO A 56 -8.88 7.92 -1.60
CA PRO A 56 -9.56 9.09 -1.04
C PRO A 56 -9.12 9.44 0.38
N GLU A 57 -8.72 8.46 1.20
CA GLU A 57 -8.22 8.72 2.56
C GLU A 57 -6.82 9.31 2.56
N LEU A 58 -5.98 8.88 1.62
CA LEU A 58 -4.65 9.45 1.43
C LEU A 58 -4.72 10.87 0.85
N TYR A 59 -5.63 11.13 -0.10
CA TYR A 59 -5.89 12.48 -0.63
C TYR A 59 -6.23 13.47 0.49
N LYS A 60 -7.12 13.09 1.40
CA LYS A 60 -7.44 13.94 2.56
C LYS A 60 -6.22 14.21 3.41
N LEU A 61 -5.44 13.17 3.72
CA LEU A 61 -4.26 13.29 4.56
C LEU A 61 -3.22 14.22 3.92
N PHE A 62 -3.00 14.10 2.61
CA PHE A 62 -2.14 15.02 1.86
C PHE A 62 -2.65 16.45 1.91
N SER A 63 -3.95 16.67 1.70
CA SER A 63 -4.54 18.01 1.74
C SER A 63 -4.44 18.68 3.12
N ILE A 64 -4.45 17.89 4.20
CA ILE A 64 -4.26 18.37 5.57
C ILE A 64 -2.79 18.78 5.79
N GLU A 65 -1.85 17.97 5.31
CA GLU A 65 -0.41 18.26 5.42
C GLU A 65 -0.03 19.49 4.59
N GLU A 66 -0.52 19.62 3.36
CA GLU A 66 -0.30 20.79 2.49
C GLU A 66 -0.78 22.08 3.17
N ARG A 67 -1.97 22.07 3.80
CA ARG A 67 -2.49 23.21 4.57
C ARG A 67 -1.67 23.54 5.82
N ARG A 68 -0.92 22.58 6.37
CA ARG A 68 0.00 22.81 7.49
C ARG A 68 1.32 23.39 7.01
N GLU A 69 1.88 22.87 5.92
CA GLU A 69 3.10 23.37 5.29
C GLU A 69 2.93 24.81 4.77
N ASP A 70 1.77 25.17 4.23
CA ASP A 70 1.45 26.55 3.81
C ASP A 70 1.55 27.59 4.95
N LYS A 71 1.43 27.15 6.21
CA LYS A 71 1.56 28.01 7.39
C LYS A 71 3.00 28.14 7.86
N GLU A 72 3.90 27.28 7.39
CA GLU A 72 5.32 27.31 7.74
C GLU A 72 6.09 28.29 6.83
N LYS A 73 6.68 29.32 7.43
CA LYS A 73 7.32 30.42 6.70
C LYS A 73 8.76 30.13 6.22
N LYS A 74 9.31 28.95 6.50
CA LYS A 74 10.71 28.61 6.19
C LYS A 74 10.82 27.20 5.61
N PHE A 75 11.40 27.10 4.42
CA PHE A 75 11.68 25.83 3.77
C PHE A 75 13.04 25.30 4.22
N SER A 76 13.06 24.14 4.88
CA SER A 76 14.29 23.44 5.28
C SER A 76 14.09 21.93 5.13
N PHE A 77 14.97 21.25 4.39
CA PHE A 77 14.94 19.79 4.20
C PHE A 77 14.92 19.01 5.53
N LYS A 78 15.59 19.54 6.56
CA LYS A 78 15.65 18.90 7.88
C LYS A 78 14.35 19.06 8.66
N GLU A 79 13.66 20.18 8.46
CA GLU A 79 12.34 20.43 9.04
C GLU A 79 11.28 19.62 8.31
N LEU A 80 11.31 19.55 6.97
CA LEU A 80 10.46 18.68 6.16
C LEU A 80 10.48 17.23 6.63
N LEU A 81 11.67 16.63 6.76
CA LEU A 81 11.78 15.23 7.18
C LEU A 81 11.34 15.01 8.64
N LYS A 82 11.40 16.05 9.48
CA LYS A 82 10.97 15.99 10.89
C LYS A 82 9.46 16.15 11.01
N ASN A 83 8.87 17.05 10.24
CA ASN A 83 7.46 17.40 10.26
C ASN A 83 6.61 16.28 9.61
N ASN A 84 7.12 15.67 8.54
CA ASN A 84 6.42 14.57 7.84
C ASN A 84 6.50 13.19 8.52
N LYS A 85 7.06 13.08 9.73
CA LYS A 85 7.24 11.77 10.40
C LYS A 85 5.92 11.07 10.72
N ASP A 86 4.92 11.84 11.13
CA ASP A 86 3.60 11.29 11.47
C ASP A 86 2.86 10.82 10.21
N PHE A 87 3.02 11.55 9.11
CA PHE A 87 2.52 11.17 7.80
C PHE A 87 3.14 9.86 7.29
N VAL A 88 4.47 9.76 7.32
CA VAL A 88 5.22 8.53 6.96
C VAL A 88 4.77 7.36 7.83
N LYS A 89 4.54 7.59 9.13
CA LYS A 89 4.03 6.58 10.04
C LYS A 89 2.65 6.08 9.63
N ILE A 90 1.73 6.96 9.23
CA ILE A 90 0.39 6.56 8.75
C ILE A 90 0.49 5.65 7.53
N TYR A 91 1.34 6.00 6.55
CA TYR A 91 1.61 5.17 5.38
C TYR A 91 2.14 3.78 5.73
N LEU A 92 3.11 3.70 6.65
CA LEU A 92 3.66 2.42 7.10
C LEU A 92 2.59 1.54 7.77
N TYR A 93 1.68 2.13 8.55
CA TYR A 93 0.62 1.38 9.21
C TYR A 93 -0.45 0.87 8.22
N ILE A 94 -0.80 1.66 7.19
CA ILE A 94 -1.66 1.21 6.09
C ILE A 94 -1.02 0.01 5.37
N ALA A 95 0.23 0.17 4.95
CA ALA A 95 0.98 -0.89 4.26
C ALA A 95 1.09 -2.16 5.12
N LEU A 96 1.35 -2.01 6.42
CA LEU A 96 1.41 -3.15 7.35
C LEU A 96 0.05 -3.86 7.49
N GLY A 97 -1.06 -3.11 7.52
CA GLY A 97 -2.41 -3.68 7.57
C GLY A 97 -2.75 -4.48 6.32
N ILE A 98 -2.43 -3.92 5.14
CA ILE A 98 -2.56 -4.59 3.84
C ILE A 98 -1.73 -5.87 3.84
N PHE A 99 -0.43 -5.75 4.10
CA PHE A 99 0.52 -6.87 4.12
C PHE A 99 0.03 -8.02 5.02
N LEU A 100 -0.45 -7.70 6.23
CA LEU A 100 -0.93 -8.71 7.17
C LEU A 100 -2.15 -9.48 6.64
N VAL A 101 -3.09 -8.79 5.99
CA VAL A 101 -4.26 -9.45 5.39
C VAL A 101 -3.86 -10.33 4.23
N TYR A 102 -2.99 -9.86 3.33
CA TYR A 102 -2.52 -10.65 2.20
C TYR A 102 -1.70 -11.86 2.65
N ALA A 103 -0.83 -11.69 3.65
CA ALA A 103 -0.05 -12.77 4.24
C ALA A 103 -0.95 -13.83 4.91
N ILE A 104 -1.93 -13.41 5.72
CA ILE A 104 -2.88 -14.33 6.37
C ILE A 104 -3.74 -15.03 5.31
N SER A 105 -4.20 -14.31 4.30
CA SER A 105 -4.99 -14.89 3.20
C SER A 105 -4.20 -15.96 2.47
N ALA A 106 -2.91 -15.73 2.19
CA ALA A 106 -2.03 -16.72 1.58
C ALA A 106 -1.80 -17.97 2.46
N LEU A 107 -1.95 -17.86 3.79
CA LEU A 107 -1.79 -19.00 4.71
C LEU A 107 -3.09 -19.79 4.92
N ILE A 108 -4.24 -19.10 4.95
CA ILE A 108 -5.55 -19.70 5.24
C ILE A 108 -6.18 -20.30 3.99
N LEU A 109 -5.97 -19.68 2.83
CA LEU A 109 -6.58 -20.16 1.59
C LEU A 109 -5.92 -21.47 1.13
N PRO A 110 -6.70 -22.42 0.59
CA PRO A 110 -6.16 -23.61 -0.05
C PRO A 110 -5.11 -23.26 -1.10
N SER A 111 -4.10 -24.11 -1.26
CA SER A 111 -3.02 -23.92 -2.24
C SER A 111 -3.53 -23.66 -3.67
N PHE A 112 -4.68 -24.24 -4.04
CA PHE A 112 -5.36 -23.96 -5.31
C PHE A 112 -5.83 -22.50 -5.42
N GLN A 113 -6.44 -21.96 -4.36
CA GLN A 113 -6.90 -20.58 -4.31
C GLN A 113 -5.73 -19.61 -4.20
N VAL A 114 -4.67 -19.92 -3.46
CA VAL A 114 -3.45 -19.09 -3.39
C VAL A 114 -2.73 -19.02 -4.73
N ASN A 115 -2.59 -20.14 -5.43
CA ASN A 115 -1.99 -20.19 -6.77
C ASN A 115 -2.88 -19.58 -7.86
N GLN A 116 -4.14 -19.26 -7.57
CA GLN A 116 -5.02 -18.48 -8.46
C GLN A 116 -5.09 -17.01 -8.06
N LEU A 117 -5.15 -16.71 -6.77
CA LEU A 117 -5.27 -15.37 -6.18
C LEU A 117 -3.95 -14.64 -6.03
N PHE A 118 -2.81 -15.31 -6.07
CA PHE A 118 -1.49 -14.68 -5.91
C PHE A 118 -0.49 -15.16 -6.94
N ARG A 119 -0.98 -15.75 -8.04
CA ARG A 119 -0.12 -16.37 -9.05
C ARG A 119 0.89 -15.38 -9.60
N GLU A 120 0.42 -14.20 -10.00
CA GLU A 120 1.28 -13.17 -10.59
C GLU A 120 2.29 -12.63 -9.56
N GLN A 121 1.88 -12.43 -8.31
CA GLN A 121 2.79 -11.98 -7.24
C GLN A 121 3.83 -13.06 -6.88
N LEU A 122 3.45 -14.34 -6.88
CA LEU A 122 4.33 -15.47 -6.56
C LEU A 122 5.26 -15.83 -7.72
N GLU A 123 4.78 -15.79 -8.96
CA GLU A 123 5.58 -16.03 -10.17
C GLU A 123 6.63 -14.92 -10.37
N MET A 124 6.29 -13.66 -10.08
CA MET A 124 7.27 -12.57 -10.12
C MET A 124 8.35 -12.66 -9.04
N ARG A 125 8.07 -13.28 -7.88
CA ARG A 125 9.02 -13.38 -6.76
C ARG A 125 9.80 -14.69 -6.71
N GLY A 126 9.39 -15.75 -7.41
CA GLY A 126 10.13 -17.02 -7.46
C GLY A 126 10.30 -17.73 -6.11
N VAL A 127 9.71 -17.21 -5.03
CA VAL A 127 9.84 -17.75 -3.67
C VAL A 127 8.80 -18.85 -3.47
N SER A 128 9.06 -20.02 -4.04
CA SER A 128 8.50 -21.27 -3.51
C SER A 128 9.32 -21.66 -2.28
N GLY A 129 8.66 -21.96 -1.17
CA GLY A 129 9.25 -22.12 0.16
C GLY A 129 10.59 -22.89 0.17
N GLY A 130 11.65 -22.17 0.54
CA GLY A 130 13.03 -22.67 0.52
C GLY A 130 14.04 -21.52 0.57
N ALA A 131 13.85 -20.58 1.49
CA ALA A 131 14.71 -19.40 1.60
C ALA A 131 16.11 -19.79 2.06
N VAL A 132 17.01 -20.04 1.11
CA VAL A 132 18.46 -20.13 1.35
C VAL A 132 19.02 -18.75 1.05
N PHE A 133 19.58 -18.10 2.08
CA PHE A 133 20.23 -16.81 1.89
C PHE A 133 21.44 -16.97 0.96
N SER A 134 21.41 -16.28 -0.18
CA SER A 134 22.54 -16.18 -1.09
C SER A 134 22.77 -14.72 -1.46
N THR A 135 24.03 -14.31 -1.57
CA THR A 135 24.39 -12.95 -1.99
C THR A 135 23.80 -12.57 -3.35
N PRO A 136 23.76 -13.47 -4.36
CA PRO A 136 23.07 -13.19 -5.62
C PRO A 136 21.57 -12.91 -5.43
N LEU A 137 20.87 -13.76 -4.66
CA LEU A 137 19.44 -13.56 -4.36
C LEU A 137 19.18 -12.23 -3.66
N PHE A 138 20.04 -11.81 -2.73
CA PHE A 138 19.93 -10.51 -2.08
C PHE A 138 20.05 -9.35 -3.07
N LEU A 139 21.03 -9.40 -3.99
CA LEU A 139 21.21 -8.37 -5.00
C LEU A 139 20.04 -8.32 -5.99
N ASP A 140 19.51 -9.48 -6.39
CA ASP A 140 18.35 -9.56 -7.27
C ASP A 140 17.11 -8.93 -6.62
N ILE A 141 16.86 -9.23 -5.34
CA ILE A 141 15.78 -8.62 -4.55
C ILE A 141 16.01 -7.10 -4.41
N LEU A 142 17.24 -6.67 -4.12
CA LEU A 142 17.57 -5.26 -3.92
C LEU A 142 17.35 -4.45 -5.20
N ILE A 143 17.86 -4.94 -6.34
CA ILE A 143 17.73 -4.28 -7.65
C ILE A 143 16.26 -4.22 -8.08
N ASN A 144 15.49 -5.29 -7.86
CA ASN A 144 14.06 -5.30 -8.17
C ASN A 144 13.31 -4.22 -7.37
N ASN A 145 13.51 -4.15 -6.04
CA ASN A 145 12.89 -3.14 -5.20
C ASN A 145 13.35 -1.71 -5.55
N TRP A 146 14.59 -1.53 -6.01
CA TRP A 146 15.07 -0.24 -6.50
C TRP A 146 14.31 0.24 -7.73
N TRP A 147 14.03 -0.65 -8.68
CA TRP A 147 13.22 -0.32 -9.86
C TRP A 147 11.78 0.02 -9.49
N VAL A 148 11.19 -0.72 -8.55
CA VAL A 148 9.85 -0.40 -8.04
C VAL A 148 9.85 0.97 -7.37
N LEU A 149 10.85 1.29 -6.55
CA LEU A 149 10.99 2.59 -5.91
C LEU A 149 11.12 3.73 -6.95
N LEU A 150 11.93 3.52 -8.00
CA LEU A 150 12.06 4.48 -9.10
C LEU A 150 10.72 4.68 -9.83
N ALA A 151 10.00 3.60 -10.11
CA ALA A 151 8.69 3.66 -10.76
C ALA A 151 7.67 4.42 -9.91
N CYS A 152 7.62 4.15 -8.59
CA CYS A 152 6.81 4.89 -7.64
C CYS A 152 7.15 6.38 -7.64
N PHE A 153 8.44 6.72 -7.64
CA PHE A 153 8.90 8.12 -7.67
C PHE A 153 8.47 8.85 -8.94
N VAL A 154 8.68 8.23 -10.12
CA VAL A 154 8.26 8.82 -11.40
C VAL A 154 6.74 8.96 -11.48
N MET A 155 5.99 7.94 -11.07
CA MET A 155 4.52 8.00 -11.07
C MET A 155 3.99 9.07 -10.11
N SER A 156 4.60 9.23 -8.94
CA SER A 156 4.28 10.32 -8.00
C SER A 156 4.51 11.70 -8.63
N LEU A 157 5.60 11.89 -9.38
CA LEU A 157 5.83 13.17 -10.09
C LEU A 157 4.79 13.43 -11.19
N LEU A 158 4.33 12.40 -11.90
CA LEU A 158 3.40 12.54 -13.02
C LEU A 158 1.93 12.68 -12.59
N THR A 159 1.53 11.96 -11.54
CA THR A 159 0.12 11.78 -11.17
C THR A 159 -0.18 12.10 -9.70
N GLY A 160 0.83 12.55 -8.93
CA GLY A 160 0.72 12.82 -7.49
C GLY A 160 0.54 11.52 -6.70
N ASP A 161 -0.70 11.05 -6.69
CA ASP A 161 -1.19 9.95 -5.85
C ASP A 161 -1.11 8.59 -6.55
N GLY A 162 -0.75 8.54 -7.83
CA GLY A 162 -0.67 7.29 -8.61
C GLY A 162 0.37 6.28 -8.10
N ALA A 163 1.29 6.69 -7.22
CA ALA A 163 2.21 5.78 -6.55
C ALA A 163 1.50 4.81 -5.59
N ILE A 164 0.29 5.11 -5.12
CA ILE A 164 -0.48 4.27 -4.18
C ILE A 164 -0.78 2.90 -4.79
N PHE A 165 -1.09 2.85 -6.10
CA PHE A 165 -1.31 1.59 -6.81
C PHE A 165 -0.05 0.70 -6.81
N LEU A 166 1.11 1.29 -7.10
CA LEU A 166 2.38 0.56 -7.13
C LEU A 166 2.83 0.11 -5.73
N ILE A 167 2.60 0.94 -4.71
CA ILE A 167 2.87 0.57 -3.30
C ILE A 167 1.98 -0.60 -2.89
N THR A 168 0.69 -0.57 -3.24
CA THR A 168 -0.25 -1.63 -2.92
C THR A 168 0.06 -2.92 -3.68
N TRP A 169 0.56 -2.82 -4.92
CA TRP A 169 1.03 -3.98 -5.68
C TRP A 169 2.30 -4.60 -5.06
N ASN A 170 3.22 -3.76 -4.58
CA ASN A 170 4.49 -4.24 -4.03
C ASN A 170 4.35 -4.84 -2.62
N ALA A 171 3.36 -4.40 -1.85
CA ALA A 171 3.01 -4.93 -0.53
C ALA A 171 2.68 -6.43 -0.58
#